data_AF-A0A523P579-F1
#
_entry.id   AF-A0A523P579-F1
#
_cell.length_a   1.000
_cell.length_b   1.000
_cell.length_c   1.000
_cell.angle_alpha   90.00
_cell.angle_beta   90.00
_cell.angle_gamma   90.00
#
_symmetry.space_group_name_H-M   'P 1'
#
loop_
_entity.id
_entity.type
_entity.pdbx_description
1 polymer ?
#
loop_
_entity_poly.entity_id
_entity_poly.type
_entity_poly.pdbx_seq_one_letter_code
_entity_poly.pdbx_strand_id
1 'polypeptide(L)'
;MAQVGMAFDNSIDVDVAAIFLLLDSIAGAWFNPLSGRINPNDLTVAYARAARQRGAHIIENCSVSELIFNDDRVAAIETSTGRMAVDAVVVSAGVVA
;
A
#
# COMPACT_ATOMS: atom_id res chain seq x y z
N MET A 1 5.01 16.08 -16.69
CA MET A 1 5.39 16.30 -15.28
C MET A 1 4.19 16.93 -14.59
N ALA A 2 3.26 16.12 -14.07
CA ALA A 2 2.11 16.64 -13.34
C ALA A 2 2.57 17.00 -11.93
N GLN A 3 2.65 18.29 -11.63
CA GLN A 3 2.86 18.79 -10.29
C GLN A 3 1.62 18.42 -9.47
N VAL A 4 1.79 17.58 -8.44
CA VAL A 4 0.75 17.38 -7.43
C VAL A 4 0.59 18.73 -6.72
N GLY A 5 -0.45 19.47 -7.09
CA GLY A 5 -0.76 20.76 -6.50
C GLY A 5 -1.27 20.56 -5.08
N MET A 6 -0.38 20.65 -4.09
CA MET A 6 -0.80 20.91 -2.71
C MET A 6 -0.90 22.42 -2.54
N ALA A 7 -2.13 22.91 -2.38
CA ALA A 7 -2.36 24.30 -2.03
C ALA A 7 -1.93 24.51 -0.56
N PHE A 8 -1.05 25.48 -0.34
CA PHE A 8 -0.77 26.01 0.99
C PHE A 8 -1.88 27.02 1.30
N ASP A 9 -2.80 26.62 2.18
CA ASP A 9 -3.82 27.54 2.66
C ASP A 9 -3.35 28.12 4.01
N ASN A 10 -2.97 29.39 3.99
CA ASN A 10 -2.61 30.15 5.20
C ASN A 10 -3.85 30.74 5.92
N SER A 11 -5.07 30.46 5.42
CA SER A 11 -6.35 30.95 5.95
C SER A 11 -7.13 29.91 6.75
N ILE A 12 -6.46 28.82 7.16
CA ILE A 12 -7.08 27.74 7.93
C ILE A 12 -7.47 28.25 9.33
N ASP A 13 -8.75 28.59 9.50
CA ASP A 13 -9.43 28.72 10.80
C ASP A 13 -9.71 27.32 11.39
N VAL A 14 -8.66 26.53 11.61
CA VAL A 14 -8.75 25.39 12.54
C VAL A 14 -8.70 25.99 13.93
N ASP A 15 -9.53 25.52 14.86
CA ASP A 15 -9.36 25.79 16.28
C ASP A 15 -8.07 25.10 16.76
N VAL A 16 -6.94 25.69 16.36
CA VAL A 16 -5.59 25.28 16.70
C VAL A 16 -5.33 25.47 18.19
N ALA A 17 -6.21 26.17 18.93
CA ALA A 17 -6.04 26.44 20.36
C ALA A 17 -5.91 25.15 21.18
N ALA A 18 -6.60 24.06 20.79
CA ALA A 18 -6.49 22.76 21.45
C ALA A 18 -5.15 22.05 21.21
N ILE A 19 -4.48 22.33 20.09
CA ILE A 19 -3.13 21.81 19.76
C ILE A 19 -2.03 22.74 20.34
N PHE A 20 -2.31 24.04 20.44
CA PHE A 20 -1.42 25.06 21.02
C PHE A 20 -1.25 24.97 22.54
N LEU A 21 -2.12 24.22 23.24
CA LEU A 21 -2.17 24.13 24.71
C LEU A 21 -0.91 23.53 25.36
N LEU A 22 0.13 23.19 24.59
CA LEU A 22 1.29 22.44 25.07
C LEU A 22 2.68 23.02 24.79
N LEU A 23 2.92 24.05 23.95
CA LEU A 23 4.32 24.42 23.64
C LEU A 23 4.56 25.90 23.29
N ASP A 24 5.47 26.51 24.06
CA ASP A 24 6.08 27.83 23.80
C ASP A 24 7.10 27.80 22.62
N SER A 25 7.34 26.65 21.98
CA SER A 25 8.50 26.44 21.08
C SER A 25 8.22 25.55 19.85
N ILE A 26 7.12 25.79 19.13
CA ILE A 26 6.86 25.18 17.81
C ILE A 26 7.07 26.24 16.71
N ALA A 27 7.84 25.91 15.66
CA ALA A 27 8.11 26.83 14.53
C ALA A 27 6.97 26.89 13.49
N GLY A 28 6.04 25.94 13.53
CA GLY A 28 4.92 25.84 12.60
C GLY A 28 4.30 24.45 12.59
N ALA A 29 3.16 24.31 11.92
CA ALA A 29 2.46 23.05 11.72
C ALA A 29 1.93 22.95 10.28
N TRP A 30 1.75 21.72 9.80
CA TRP A 30 1.08 21.46 8.52
C TRP A 30 -0.22 20.71 8.77
N PHE A 31 -1.32 21.34 8.39
CA PHE A 31 -2.63 20.70 8.34
C PHE A 31 -3.00 20.32 6.90
N ASN A 32 -3.41 19.07 6.70
CA ASN A 32 -3.98 18.60 5.43
C ASN A 32 -5.40 18.10 5.68
N PRO A 33 -6.45 18.82 5.23
CA PRO A 33 -7.84 18.41 5.44
C PRO A 33 -8.22 17.13 4.69
N LEU A 34 -7.43 16.74 3.68
CA LEU A 34 -7.64 15.50 2.92
C LEU A 34 -6.95 14.30 3.57
N SER A 35 -6.09 14.51 4.57
CA SER A 35 -5.48 13.41 5.31
C SER A 35 -6.54 12.74 6.20
N GLY A 36 -6.68 11.43 6.04
CA GLY A 36 -7.56 10.60 6.85
C GLY A 36 -6.78 9.51 7.58
N ARG A 37 -7.50 8.77 8.42
CA ARG A 37 -7.05 7.48 8.95
C ARG A 37 -7.90 6.39 8.33
N ILE A 38 -7.27 5.27 8.03
CA ILE A 38 -7.95 4.07 7.59
C ILE A 38 -7.43 2.89 8.40
N ASN A 39 -8.30 1.93 8.69
CA ASN A 39 -7.87 0.65 9.20
C ASN A 39 -7.23 -0.14 8.04
N PRO A 40 -5.92 -0.44 8.10
CA PRO A 40 -5.24 -1.13 7.00
C PRO A 40 -5.78 -2.53 6.75
N ASN A 41 -6.28 -3.21 7.80
CA ASN A 41 -6.88 -4.53 7.65
C ASN A 41 -8.16 -4.47 6.81
N ASP A 42 -9.06 -3.55 7.16
CA ASP A 42 -10.35 -3.41 6.48
C ASP A 42 -10.16 -3.00 5.01
N LEU A 43 -9.19 -2.11 4.75
CA LEU A 43 -8.80 -1.73 3.39
C LEU A 43 -8.32 -2.94 2.57
N THR A 44 -7.43 -3.74 3.15
CA THR A 44 -6.86 -4.93 2.49
C THR A 44 -7.95 -5.93 2.13
N VAL A 45 -8.86 -6.21 3.07
CA VAL A 45 -10.00 -7.13 2.86
C VAL A 45 -10.94 -6.59 1.77
N ALA A 46 -11.21 -5.28 1.76
CA ALA A 46 -12.05 -4.66 0.74
C ALA A 46 -11.45 -4.82 -0.66
N TYR A 47 -10.13 -4.61 -0.81
CA TYR A 47 -9.42 -4.81 -2.07
C TYR A 47 -9.37 -6.29 -2.48
N ALA A 48 -9.08 -7.21 -1.55
CA ALA A 48 -9.09 -8.64 -1.83
C ALA A 48 -10.46 -9.12 -2.35
N ARG A 49 -11.56 -8.64 -1.74
CA ARG A 49 -12.92 -8.91 -2.20
C ARG A 49 -13.16 -8.34 -3.61
N ALA A 50 -12.80 -7.09 -3.85
CA ALA A 50 -12.98 -6.44 -5.14
C ALA A 50 -12.16 -7.09 -6.26
N ALA A 51 -10.97 -7.62 -5.95
CA ALA A 51 -10.12 -8.37 -6.87
C ALA A 51 -10.72 -9.74 -7.20
N ARG A 52 -11.17 -10.50 -6.18
CA ARG A 52 -11.88 -11.78 -6.38
C ARG A 52 -13.12 -11.61 -7.26
N GLN A 53 -13.91 -10.56 -7.03
CA GLN A 53 -15.07 -10.22 -7.87
C GLN A 53 -14.72 -9.92 -9.33
N ARG A 54 -13.48 -9.53 -9.61
CA ARG A 54 -12.95 -9.28 -10.96
C ARG A 54 -12.19 -10.49 -11.54
N GLY A 55 -12.25 -11.65 -10.88
CA GLY A 55 -11.66 -12.91 -11.35
C GLY A 55 -10.24 -13.18 -10.83
N ALA A 56 -9.71 -12.38 -9.91
CA ALA A 56 -8.41 -12.68 -9.30
C ALA A 56 -8.51 -13.91 -8.36
N HIS A 57 -7.50 -14.77 -8.42
CA HIS A 57 -7.32 -15.85 -7.46
C HIS A 57 -6.41 -15.39 -6.31
N ILE A 58 -6.88 -15.53 -5.08
CA ILE A 58 -6.11 -15.24 -3.86
C ILE A 58 -5.98 -16.53 -3.09
N ILE A 59 -4.77 -17.07 -3.05
CA ILE A 59 -4.42 -18.35 -2.43
C ILE A 59 -3.60 -18.05 -1.18
N GLU A 60 -4.19 -18.31 -0.02
CA GLU A 60 -3.53 -18.15 1.27
C GLU A 60 -2.82 -19.46 1.66
N ASN A 61 -1.90 -19.40 2.62
CA ASN A 61 -1.07 -20.54 3.04
C ASN A 61 -0.27 -21.20 1.89
N CYS A 62 0.04 -20.42 0.86
CA CYS A 62 0.80 -20.84 -0.32
C CYS A 62 2.10 -20.03 -0.37
N SER A 63 3.17 -20.56 0.20
CA SER A 63 4.48 -19.90 0.19
C SER A 63 5.17 -20.13 -1.15
N VAL A 64 5.68 -19.07 -1.77
CA VAL A 64 6.55 -19.17 -2.95
C VAL A 64 7.99 -19.32 -2.46
N SER A 65 8.67 -20.39 -2.89
CA SER A 65 10.06 -20.68 -2.48
C SER A 65 11.09 -20.40 -3.56
N GLU A 66 10.69 -20.43 -4.83
CA GLU A 66 11.62 -20.28 -5.96
C GLU A 66 10.93 -19.65 -7.18
N LEU A 67 11.68 -18.81 -7.89
CA LEU A 67 11.34 -18.33 -9.22
C LEU A 67 12.12 -19.15 -10.25
N ILE A 68 11.40 -19.78 -11.17
CA ILE A 68 12.00 -20.65 -12.18
C ILE A 68 12.08 -19.89 -13.49
N PHE A 69 13.29 -19.79 -14.03
CA PHE A 69 13.58 -19.08 -15.27
C PHE A 69 13.80 -20.05 -16.42
N ASN A 70 13.35 -19.65 -17.61
CA ASN A 70 13.80 -20.19 -18.87
C ASN A 70 14.55 -19.06 -19.59
N ASP A 71 15.86 -19.23 -19.76
CA ASP A 71 16.79 -18.15 -20.16
C ASP A 71 16.66 -16.90 -19.26
N ASP A 72 16.21 -15.78 -19.82
CA ASP A 72 16.07 -14.48 -19.14
C ASP A 72 14.64 -14.17 -18.71
N ARG A 73 13.68 -15.10 -18.90
CA ARG A 73 12.27 -14.90 -18.58
C ARG A 73 11.79 -15.87 -17.51
N VAL A 74 11.01 -15.36 -16.55
CA VAL A 74 10.30 -16.22 -15.59
C VAL A 74 9.30 -17.11 -16.34
N ALA A 75 9.31 -18.40 -16.03
CA ALA A 75 8.46 -19.40 -16.65
C ALA A 75 7.53 -20.08 -15.64
N ALA A 76 7.95 -20.18 -14.38
CA ALA A 76 7.16 -20.78 -13.32
C ALA A 76 7.58 -20.27 -11.93
N ILE A 77 6.76 -20.58 -10.93
CA ILE A 77 7.08 -20.45 -9.51
C ILE A 77 6.93 -21.81 -8.83
N GLU A 78 7.80 -22.07 -7.86
CA GLU A 78 7.64 -23.20 -6.95
C GLU A 78 6.92 -22.74 -5.69
N THR A 79 5.89 -23.50 -5.28
CA THR A 79 5.07 -23.16 -4.12
C THR A 79 4.93 -24.35 -3.18
N SER A 80 4.51 -24.11 -1.93
CA SER A 80 4.14 -25.18 -0.99
C SER A 80 3.01 -26.10 -1.49
N THR A 81 2.26 -25.68 -2.51
CA THR A 81 1.18 -26.45 -3.13
C THR A 81 1.55 -27.03 -4.50
N GLY A 82 2.81 -26.89 -4.90
CA GLY A 82 3.37 -27.35 -6.17
C GLY A 82 3.69 -26.22 -7.15
N ARG A 83 4.23 -26.62 -8.29
CA ARG A 83 4.68 -25.71 -9.36
C ARG A 83 3.52 -25.08 -10.13
N MET A 84 3.62 -23.78 -10.39
CA MET A 84 2.68 -23.03 -11.24
C MET A 84 3.40 -22.32 -12.38
N ALA A 85 2.97 -22.54 -13.61
CA ALA A 85 3.47 -21.80 -14.78
C ALA A 85 2.96 -20.35 -14.75
N VAL A 86 3.85 -19.39 -15.03
CA VAL A 86 3.52 -17.96 -15.02
C VAL A 86 4.28 -17.22 -16.12
N ASP A 87 3.64 -16.19 -16.67
CA ASP A 87 4.22 -15.32 -17.70
C ASP A 87 4.99 -14.12 -17.12
N ALA A 88 4.66 -13.74 -15.89
CA ALA A 88 5.18 -12.59 -15.18
C ALA A 88 5.00 -12.76 -13.66
N VAL A 89 5.87 -12.12 -12.89
CA VAL A 89 5.82 -12.10 -11.42
C VAL A 89 6.04 -10.66 -10.93
N VAL A 90 5.27 -10.25 -9.92
CA VAL A 90 5.49 -9.00 -9.17
C VAL A 90 5.74 -9.39 -7.71
N VAL A 91 6.91 -9.03 -7.18
CA VAL A 91 7.26 -9.29 -5.78
C VAL A 91 6.74 -8.16 -4.91
N SER A 92 5.69 -8.44 -4.13
CA SER A 92 5.07 -7.52 -3.19
C SER A 92 5.10 -8.08 -1.76
N ALA A 93 6.18 -8.77 -1.39
CA ALA A 93 6.31 -9.51 -0.13
C ALA A 93 6.70 -8.65 1.10
N GLY A 94 6.82 -7.34 0.96
CA GLY A 94 7.22 -6.46 2.05
C GLY A 94 8.68 -6.68 2.47
N VAL A 95 8.97 -6.63 3.77
CA VAL A 95 10.34 -6.71 4.34
C VAL A 95 11.04 -8.05 4.09
N VAL A 96 10.28 -9.08 3.69
CA VAL A 96 10.80 -10.44 3.45
C VAL A 96 11.07 -10.74 1.97
N ALA A 97 11.16 -9.71 1.13
CA ALA A 97 11.51 -9.81 -0.30
C ALA A 97 13.02 -9.91 -0.53
#